data_AF-A0A0S8AE66-F1
#
_entry.id   AF-A0A0S8AE66-F1
#
_cell.length_a   1.000
_cell.length_b   1.000
_cell.length_c   1.000
_cell.angle_alpha   90.00
_cell.angle_beta   90.00
_cell.angle_gamma   90.00
#
_symmetry.space_group_name_H-M   'P 1'
#
loop_
_entity.id
_entity.type
_entity.pdbx_description
1 polymer ?
#
loop_
_entity_poly.entity_id
_entity_poly.type
_entity_poly.pdbx_seq_one_letter_code
_entity_poly.pdbx_strand_id
1 'polypeptide(L)'
;MNKQLKNTKGFTLFEILVVLAIAGMLLAVILPSAWRARHDANYALIRQTAVELGKWGHEWTERNLAAQEVSDTCNADNYFNTLVGFTGGLDENGAVNNWFGSGNTMTPDCRVQGTLNKISFRVAEIMPQEDYPRNPFTGNVYFHSLLDGRKAMPGLLYNAVLQDAEGFNNYYFLYTASDAASATDWHAGMGNGLPPTFAGLRNGVFVARLKP
;
A
#
# COMPACT_ATOMS: atom_id res chain seq x y z
N MET A 1 -3.93 -67.64 -38.11
CA MET A 1 -3.70 -66.25 -37.65
C MET A 1 -4.91 -65.81 -36.84
N ASN A 2 -4.85 -65.93 -35.51
CA ASN A 2 -5.96 -65.53 -34.64
C ASN A 2 -5.89 -64.03 -34.38
N LYS A 3 -6.83 -63.29 -34.96
CA LYS A 3 -6.98 -61.84 -34.81
C LYS A 3 -7.63 -61.58 -33.45
N GLN A 4 -6.86 -61.09 -32.48
CA GLN A 4 -7.41 -60.65 -31.21
C GLN A 4 -8.27 -59.41 -31.42
N LEU A 5 -9.57 -59.52 -31.14
CA LEU A 5 -10.50 -58.39 -31.11
C LEU A 5 -10.19 -57.55 -29.86
N LYS A 6 -9.64 -56.34 -30.07
CA LYS A 6 -9.45 -55.35 -29.01
C LYS A 6 -10.82 -54.97 -28.44
N ASN A 7 -11.03 -55.25 -27.16
CA ASN A 7 -12.24 -54.92 -26.42
C ASN A 7 -12.22 -53.42 -26.06
N THR A 8 -12.64 -52.56 -26.99
CA THR A 8 -12.83 -51.12 -26.72
C THR A 8 -14.16 -50.95 -25.99
N LYS A 9 -14.14 -51.08 -24.66
CA LYS A 9 -15.27 -50.66 -23.83
C LYS A 9 -15.44 -49.15 -24.01
N GLY A 10 -16.57 -48.75 -24.61
CA GLY A 10 -16.94 -47.35 -24.80
C GLY A 10 -17.31 -46.71 -23.46
N PHE A 11 -16.93 -45.44 -23.30
CA PHE A 11 -17.28 -44.63 -22.15
C PHE A 11 -18.80 -44.38 -22.12
N THR A 12 -19.47 -44.71 -21.03
CA THR A 12 -20.93 -44.57 -20.93
C THR A 12 -21.33 -43.15 -20.51
N LEU A 13 -22.53 -42.72 -20.89
CA LEU A 13 -23.06 -41.41 -20.51
C LEU A 13 -23.20 -41.27 -18.98
N PHE A 14 -23.53 -42.36 -18.29
CA PHE A 14 -23.61 -42.39 -16.84
C PHE A 14 -22.25 -42.17 -16.18
N GLU A 15 -21.17 -42.76 -16.72
CA GLU A 15 -19.81 -42.50 -16.22
C GLU A 15 -19.42 -41.03 -16.34
N ILE A 16 -19.78 -40.35 -17.43
CA ILE A 16 -19.52 -38.89 -17.55
C ILE A 16 -20.31 -38.13 -16.48
N LEU A 17 -21.58 -38.50 -16.27
CA LEU A 17 -22.46 -37.82 -15.34
C LEU A 17 -21.96 -37.93 -13.90
N VAL A 18 -21.52 -39.13 -13.48
CA VAL A 18 -20.93 -39.35 -12.15
C VAL A 18 -19.61 -38.59 -11.99
N VAL A 19 -18.74 -38.60 -13.00
CA VAL A 19 -17.46 -37.86 -12.95
C VAL A 19 -17.71 -36.36 -12.81
N LEU A 20 -18.63 -35.80 -13.58
CA LEU A 20 -18.99 -34.38 -13.48
C LEU A 20 -19.64 -34.04 -12.14
N ALA A 21 -20.47 -34.93 -11.58
CA ALA A 21 -21.05 -34.75 -10.26
C ALA A 21 -19.97 -34.69 -9.17
N ILE A 22 -19.01 -35.61 -9.19
CA ILE A 22 -17.89 -35.62 -8.23
C ILE A 22 -16.98 -34.40 -8.44
N ALA A 23 -16.63 -34.07 -9.69
CA ALA A 23 -15.83 -32.89 -10.01
C ALA A 23 -16.50 -31.59 -9.55
N GLY A 24 -17.82 -31.45 -9.75
CA GLY A 24 -18.60 -30.32 -9.28
C GLY A 24 -18.60 -30.20 -7.76
N MET A 25 -18.78 -31.33 -7.05
CA MET A 25 -18.69 -31.37 -5.59
C MET A 25 -17.30 -30.97 -5.08
N LEU A 26 -16.22 -31.42 -5.73
CA LEU A 26 -14.85 -31.05 -5.36
C LEU A 26 -14.59 -29.55 -5.59
N LEU A 27 -14.99 -29.01 -6.74
CA LEU A 27 -14.81 -27.59 -7.05
C LEU A 27 -15.57 -26.68 -6.09
N ALA A 28 -16.77 -27.07 -5.66
CA ALA A 28 -17.56 -26.30 -4.71
C ALA A 28 -16.84 -26.10 -3.36
N VAL A 29 -16.01 -27.06 -2.94
CA VAL A 29 -15.24 -26.98 -1.68
C VAL A 29 -13.92 -26.21 -1.87
N ILE A 30 -13.25 -26.41 -3.00
CA ILE A 30 -11.91 -25.84 -3.24
C ILE A 30 -11.98 -24.33 -3.49
N LEU A 31 -12.97 -23.84 -4.25
CA LEU A 31 -13.03 -22.44 -4.67
C LEU A 31 -13.08 -21.43 -3.51
N PRO A 32 -13.95 -21.58 -2.49
CA PRO A 32 -14.00 -20.63 -1.37
C PRO A 32 -12.69 -20.59 -0.58
N SER A 33 -12.01 -21.73 -0.45
CA SER A 33 -10.72 -21.81 0.24
C SER A 33 -9.62 -21.07 -0.53
N ALA A 34 -9.52 -21.30 -1.84
CA ALA A 34 -8.55 -20.64 -2.70
C ALA A 34 -8.75 -19.11 -2.72
N TRP A 35 -9.99 -18.64 -2.67
CA TRP A 35 -10.31 -17.21 -2.65
C TRP A 35 -9.84 -16.53 -1.36
N ARG A 36 -10.09 -17.17 -0.19
CA ARG A 36 -9.57 -16.66 1.09
C ARG A 36 -8.05 -16.62 1.11
N ALA A 37 -7.39 -17.70 0.67
CA ALA A 37 -5.94 -17.76 0.61
C ALA A 37 -5.33 -16.65 -0.29
N ARG A 38 -5.96 -16.38 -1.44
CA ARG A 38 -5.54 -15.27 -2.31
C ARG A 38 -5.71 -13.91 -1.64
N HIS A 39 -6.82 -13.72 -0.92
CA HIS A 39 -7.12 -12.48 -0.22
C HIS A 39 -6.13 -12.20 0.91
N ASP A 40 -5.81 -13.22 1.72
CA ASP A 40 -4.79 -13.14 2.77
C ASP A 40 -3.39 -12.87 2.20
N ALA A 41 -3.06 -13.54 1.08
CA ALA A 41 -1.80 -13.32 0.37
C ALA A 41 -1.66 -11.86 -0.12
N ASN A 42 -2.75 -11.27 -0.64
CA ASN A 42 -2.75 -9.88 -1.07
C ASN A 42 -2.45 -8.92 0.11
N TYR A 43 -3.02 -9.14 1.30
CA TYR A 43 -2.67 -8.31 2.46
C TYR A 43 -1.24 -8.51 2.96
N ALA A 44 -0.69 -9.72 2.85
CA ALA A 44 0.72 -9.96 3.15
C ALA A 44 1.62 -9.16 2.19
N LEU A 45 1.29 -9.16 0.89
CA LEU A 45 2.00 -8.37 -0.14
C LEU A 45 1.88 -6.86 0.10
N ILE A 46 0.74 -6.36 0.57
CA ILE A 46 0.59 -4.93 0.94
C ILE A 46 1.51 -4.56 2.08
N ARG A 47 1.60 -5.41 3.12
CA ARG A 47 2.52 -5.15 4.24
C ARG A 47 3.97 -5.10 3.77
N GLN A 48 4.37 -6.03 2.89
CA GLN A 48 5.71 -6.01 2.29
C GLN A 48 5.97 -4.74 1.47
N THR A 49 4.99 -4.35 0.66
CA THR A 49 5.04 -3.11 -0.13
C THR A 49 5.15 -1.87 0.75
N ALA A 50 4.43 -1.82 1.87
CA ALA A 50 4.51 -0.71 2.81
C ALA A 50 5.90 -0.61 3.45
N VAL A 51 6.54 -1.74 3.78
CA VAL A 51 7.93 -1.75 4.28
C VAL A 51 8.88 -1.24 3.20
N GLU A 52 8.71 -1.67 1.96
CA GLU A 52 9.52 -1.21 0.83
C GLU A 52 9.38 0.30 0.59
N LEU A 53 8.14 0.80 0.53
CA LEU A 53 7.88 2.24 0.42
C LEU A 53 8.42 3.01 1.63
N GLY A 54 8.37 2.43 2.83
CA GLY A 54 8.96 3.02 4.03
C GLY A 54 10.48 3.18 3.92
N LYS A 55 11.17 2.19 3.33
CA LYS A 55 12.60 2.29 3.00
C LYS A 55 12.87 3.43 2.02
N TRP A 56 12.10 3.52 0.94
CA TRP A 56 12.27 4.61 -0.03
C TRP A 56 11.93 5.99 0.55
N GLY A 57 10.98 6.07 1.49
CA GLY A 57 10.72 7.29 2.26
C GLY A 57 11.91 7.73 3.12
N HIS A 58 12.65 6.77 3.71
CA HIS A 58 13.90 7.06 4.43
C HIS A 58 14.98 7.57 3.49
N GLU A 59 15.24 6.84 2.40
CA GLU A 59 16.27 7.21 1.44
C GLU A 59 16.00 8.59 0.82
N TRP A 60 14.73 8.87 0.51
CA TRP A 60 14.29 10.18 0.05
C TRP A 60 14.53 11.28 1.10
N THR A 61 14.24 11.01 2.36
CA THR A 61 14.47 11.96 3.46
C THR A 61 15.96 12.24 3.63
N GLU A 62 16.79 11.19 3.67
CA GLU A 62 18.24 11.31 3.81
C GLU A 62 18.87 12.09 2.67
N ARG A 63 18.48 11.79 1.43
CA ARG A 63 18.97 12.53 0.27
C ARG A 63 18.57 14.00 0.38
N ASN A 64 17.32 14.32 0.77
CA ASN A 64 16.89 15.72 0.83
C ASN A 64 17.58 16.48 1.97
N LEU A 65 17.81 15.82 3.11
CA LEU A 65 18.63 16.35 4.20
C LEU A 65 20.07 16.62 3.74
N ALA A 66 20.66 15.73 2.94
CA ALA A 66 22.01 15.92 2.40
C ALA A 66 22.07 17.03 1.34
N ALA A 67 20.96 17.32 0.66
CA ALA A 67 20.84 18.34 -0.38
C ALA A 67 20.41 19.72 0.15
N GLN A 68 20.12 19.84 1.45
CA GLN A 68 19.66 21.11 2.04
C GLN A 68 20.79 22.12 2.13
N GLU A 69 20.46 23.42 2.09
CA GLU A 69 21.45 24.46 2.28
C GLU A 69 21.91 24.51 3.74
N VAL A 70 23.14 24.99 3.98
CA VAL A 70 23.71 25.06 5.35
C VAL A 70 22.87 25.93 6.29
N SER A 71 22.10 26.86 5.73
CA SER A 71 21.21 27.74 6.50
C SER A 71 19.82 27.16 6.77
N ASP A 72 19.45 26.03 6.14
CA ASP A 72 18.18 25.35 6.40
C ASP A 72 18.23 24.65 7.75
N THR A 73 17.12 24.70 8.50
CA THR A 73 16.99 24.07 9.82
C THR A 73 16.11 22.82 9.77
N CYS A 74 15.86 22.28 8.57
CA CYS A 74 15.00 21.11 8.40
C CYS A 74 15.63 19.86 9.02
N ASN A 75 14.81 19.08 9.70
CA ASN A 75 15.16 17.77 10.22
C ASN A 75 14.37 16.66 9.50
N ALA A 76 14.69 15.40 9.81
CA ALA A 76 14.02 14.25 9.20
C ALA A 76 12.50 14.25 9.41
N ASP A 77 12.03 14.72 10.58
CA ASP A 77 10.60 14.80 10.89
C ASP A 77 9.87 15.73 9.92
N ASN A 78 10.45 16.90 9.62
CA ASN A 78 9.86 17.84 8.67
C ASN A 78 9.65 17.19 7.29
N TYR A 79 10.64 16.45 6.79
CA TYR A 79 10.53 15.73 5.52
C TYR A 79 9.46 14.63 5.58
N PHE A 80 9.48 13.76 6.60
CA PHE A 80 8.49 12.69 6.75
C PHE A 80 7.07 13.22 6.93
N ASN A 81 6.89 14.36 7.59
CA ASN A 81 5.59 15.00 7.74
C ASN A 81 4.97 15.35 6.38
N THR A 82 5.79 15.71 5.38
CA THR A 82 5.30 15.97 4.03
C THR A 82 4.95 14.72 3.21
N LEU A 83 5.26 13.54 3.74
CA LEU A 83 4.82 12.25 3.19
C LEU A 83 3.52 11.77 3.82
N VAL A 84 2.91 12.49 4.75
CA VAL A 84 1.60 12.10 5.31
C VAL A 84 0.54 12.18 4.20
N GLY A 85 -0.30 11.15 4.09
CA GLY A 85 -1.32 11.04 3.03
C GLY A 85 -1.24 9.74 2.22
N PHE A 86 -2.09 9.63 1.19
CA PHE A 86 -2.06 8.47 0.27
C PHE A 86 -0.89 8.54 -0.70
N THR A 87 -0.31 7.39 -1.02
CA THR A 87 0.88 7.31 -1.88
C THR A 87 0.63 7.71 -3.34
N GLY A 88 -0.62 7.72 -3.79
CA GLY A 88 -1.04 8.17 -5.13
C GLY A 88 -0.93 9.69 -5.37
N GLY A 89 -0.45 10.46 -4.39
CA GLY A 89 -0.06 11.87 -4.57
C GLY A 89 -1.12 12.91 -4.19
N LEU A 90 -2.33 12.49 -3.83
CA LEU A 90 -3.32 13.36 -3.16
C LEU A 90 -3.86 12.63 -1.93
N ASP A 91 -4.25 13.35 -0.89
CA ASP A 91 -5.10 12.80 0.16
C ASP A 91 -6.60 12.90 -0.20
N GLU A 92 -7.50 12.38 0.65
CA GLU A 92 -8.95 12.48 0.44
C GLU A 92 -9.47 13.93 0.37
N ASN A 93 -8.72 14.89 0.93
CA ASN A 93 -9.01 16.32 0.89
C ASN A 93 -8.36 17.03 -0.31
N GLY A 94 -7.64 16.29 -1.17
CA GLY A 94 -6.92 16.82 -2.32
C GLY A 94 -5.59 17.49 -1.96
N ALA A 95 -5.07 17.30 -0.75
CA ALA A 95 -3.76 17.80 -0.36
C ALA A 95 -2.65 16.98 -1.02
N VAL A 96 -1.68 17.67 -1.60
CA VAL A 96 -0.57 17.03 -2.33
C VAL A 96 0.55 16.66 -1.36
N ASN A 97 1.09 15.45 -1.48
CA ASN A 97 2.25 15.00 -0.71
C ASN A 97 3.46 14.71 -1.61
N ASN A 98 4.60 14.34 -1.02
CA ASN A 98 5.85 14.13 -1.77
C ASN A 98 6.14 12.67 -2.15
N TRP A 99 5.14 11.76 -2.04
CA TRP A 99 5.27 10.43 -2.63
C TRP A 99 5.34 10.52 -4.16
N PHE A 100 4.42 11.29 -4.75
CA PHE A 100 4.24 11.43 -6.20
C PHE A 100 3.48 12.74 -6.52
N GLY A 101 3.48 13.18 -7.79
CA GLY A 101 2.55 14.22 -8.26
C GLY A 101 3.13 15.63 -8.29
N SER A 102 2.45 16.64 -7.73
CA SER A 102 2.89 18.05 -7.77
C SER A 102 3.48 18.57 -6.44
N GLY A 103 3.67 17.71 -5.44
CA GLY A 103 4.10 18.09 -4.10
C GLY A 103 5.51 18.68 -4.13
N ASN A 104 5.68 19.85 -3.51
CA ASN A 104 6.91 20.65 -3.56
C ASN A 104 6.99 21.71 -2.45
N THR A 105 6.25 21.57 -1.33
CA THR A 105 6.31 22.56 -0.25
C THR A 105 6.55 21.87 1.08
N MET A 106 7.66 22.23 1.72
CA MET A 106 7.94 21.90 3.10
C MET A 106 6.95 22.61 4.02
N THR A 107 6.33 21.89 4.96
CA THR A 107 5.44 22.49 5.97
C THR A 107 5.65 21.77 7.32
N PRO A 108 6.05 22.47 8.41
CA PRO A 108 6.35 23.90 8.51
C PRO A 108 7.60 24.35 7.73
N ASP A 109 7.70 25.65 7.47
CA ASP A 109 8.80 26.24 6.68
C ASP A 109 10.10 26.27 7.50
N CYS A 110 10.91 25.22 7.35
CA CYS A 110 12.24 25.11 7.96
C CYS A 110 13.38 25.48 6.97
N ARG A 111 13.03 25.93 5.76
CA ARG A 111 14.00 26.37 4.75
C ARG A 111 14.08 27.89 4.74
N VAL A 112 15.24 28.43 4.36
CA VAL A 112 15.41 29.90 4.33
C VAL A 112 14.57 30.50 3.19
N GLN A 113 13.70 31.45 3.52
CA GLN A 113 12.85 32.14 2.56
C GLN A 113 13.66 32.87 1.49
N GLY A 114 13.55 32.42 0.24
CA GLY A 114 14.17 33.04 -0.93
C GLY A 114 14.38 32.06 -2.08
N THR A 115 14.66 30.81 -1.73
CA THR A 115 14.53 29.65 -2.62
C THR A 115 13.11 29.14 -2.36
N LEU A 116 12.27 28.96 -3.39
CA LEU A 116 10.97 28.31 -3.22
C LEU A 116 11.18 27.07 -2.34
N ASN A 117 10.32 26.83 -1.34
CA ASN A 117 10.33 25.73 -0.34
C ASN A 117 10.25 24.31 -0.96
N LYS A 118 10.89 24.13 -2.11
CA LYS A 118 10.88 23.05 -3.05
C LYS A 118 11.84 22.00 -2.59
N ILE A 119 11.25 20.97 -2.02
CA ILE A 119 11.85 19.65 -1.89
C ILE A 119 12.50 19.28 -3.24
N SER A 120 13.72 18.77 -3.19
CA SER A 120 14.60 18.66 -4.35
C SER A 120 14.19 17.55 -5.32
N PHE A 121 13.54 16.51 -4.80
CA PHE A 121 13.03 15.35 -5.53
C PHE A 121 11.90 14.73 -4.74
N ARG A 122 11.11 13.87 -5.38
CA ARG A 122 10.03 13.08 -4.75
C ARG A 122 10.44 11.64 -4.52
N VAL A 123 9.65 10.90 -3.75
CA VAL A 123 9.96 9.48 -3.50
C VAL A 123 9.93 8.68 -4.81
N ALA A 124 8.91 8.88 -5.64
CA ALA A 124 8.83 8.22 -6.95
C ALA A 124 10.03 8.57 -7.86
N GLU A 125 10.62 9.76 -7.74
CA GLU A 125 11.71 10.21 -8.63
C GLU A 125 13.06 9.58 -8.27
N ILE A 126 13.24 9.09 -7.04
CA ILE A 126 14.47 8.40 -6.63
C ILE A 126 14.39 6.87 -6.76
N MET A 127 13.19 6.33 -6.94
CA MET A 127 12.95 4.91 -7.11
C MET A 127 13.07 4.53 -8.61
N PRO A 128 13.76 3.42 -8.95
CA PRO A 128 13.74 2.88 -10.31
C PRO A 128 12.29 2.58 -10.74
N GLN A 129 11.90 2.99 -11.96
CA GLN A 129 10.52 2.87 -12.42
C GLN A 129 10.07 1.42 -12.59
N GLU A 130 11.01 0.53 -12.92
CA GLU A 130 10.86 -0.92 -13.00
C GLU A 130 10.51 -1.55 -11.64
N ASP A 131 10.91 -0.89 -10.54
CA ASP A 131 10.73 -1.37 -9.17
C ASP A 131 9.49 -0.75 -8.50
N TYR A 132 8.67 0.01 -9.23
CA TYR A 132 7.47 0.63 -8.67
C TYR A 132 6.52 -0.43 -8.12
N PRO A 133 6.26 -0.43 -6.80
CA PRO A 133 5.46 -1.47 -6.20
C PRO A 133 4.00 -1.29 -6.59
N ARG A 134 3.29 -2.43 -6.69
CA ARG A 134 1.91 -2.48 -7.18
C ARG A 134 0.95 -2.93 -6.09
N ASN A 135 -0.23 -2.32 -6.09
CA ASN A 135 -1.33 -2.78 -5.27
C ASN A 135 -1.79 -4.17 -5.76
N PRO A 136 -1.75 -5.22 -4.92
CA PRO A 136 -2.04 -6.60 -5.34
C PRO A 136 -3.53 -6.86 -5.61
N PHE A 137 -4.43 -5.97 -5.20
CA PHE A 137 -5.85 -6.07 -5.52
C PHE A 137 -6.21 -5.42 -6.86
N THR A 138 -5.56 -4.31 -7.21
CA THR A 138 -5.91 -3.53 -8.42
C THR A 138 -4.90 -3.65 -9.56
N GLY A 139 -3.65 -4.05 -9.27
CA GLY A 139 -2.54 -4.11 -10.23
C GLY A 139 -1.89 -2.75 -10.54
N ASN A 140 -2.46 -1.64 -10.03
CA ASN A 140 -1.95 -0.29 -10.23
C ASN A 140 -0.68 -0.07 -9.40
N VAL A 141 0.27 0.71 -9.93
CA VAL A 141 1.44 1.17 -9.16
C VAL A 141 1.00 2.12 -8.05
N TYR A 142 1.64 2.07 -6.88
CA TYR A 142 1.24 2.88 -5.72
C TYR A 142 1.34 4.39 -5.96
N PHE A 143 2.17 4.82 -6.91
CA PHE A 143 2.27 6.21 -7.35
C PHE A 143 1.23 6.61 -8.42
N HIS A 144 0.24 5.76 -8.70
CA HIS A 144 -0.81 6.10 -9.66
C HIS A 144 -1.85 7.01 -9.00
N SER A 145 -2.33 8.04 -9.71
CA SER A 145 -3.36 8.97 -9.23
C SER A 145 -4.73 8.34 -8.96
N LEU A 146 -4.90 7.04 -9.23
CA LEU A 146 -6.12 6.33 -8.85
C LEU A 146 -6.05 5.92 -7.39
N LEU A 147 -4.85 5.75 -6.82
CA LEU A 147 -4.63 5.34 -5.44
C LEU A 147 -4.47 6.56 -4.52
N ASP A 148 -5.24 7.62 -4.78
CA ASP A 148 -5.19 8.93 -4.13
C ASP A 148 -6.20 9.08 -2.98
N GLY A 149 -6.91 8.00 -2.64
CA GLY A 149 -7.88 7.99 -1.55
C GLY A 149 -9.21 8.71 -1.82
N ARG A 150 -9.45 9.26 -3.01
CA ARG A 150 -10.76 9.85 -3.34
C ARG A 150 -11.86 8.81 -3.50
N LYS A 151 -11.48 7.56 -3.76
CA LYS A 151 -12.38 6.42 -3.88
C LYS A 151 -11.89 5.29 -2.97
N ALA A 152 -12.80 4.71 -2.20
CA ALA A 152 -12.52 3.50 -1.44
C ALA A 152 -12.11 2.36 -2.40
N MET A 153 -10.90 1.84 -2.18
CA MET A 153 -10.38 0.69 -2.91
C MET A 153 -9.60 -0.20 -1.94
N PRO A 154 -9.57 -1.52 -2.16
CA PRO A 154 -8.77 -2.44 -1.35
C PRO A 154 -7.27 -2.12 -1.43
N GLY A 155 -6.60 -2.11 -0.28
CA GLY A 155 -5.14 -2.01 -0.20
C GLY A 155 -4.55 -0.66 -0.59
N LEU A 156 -5.31 0.42 -0.50
CA LEU A 156 -4.75 1.77 -0.53
C LEU A 156 -3.76 1.92 0.62
N LEU A 157 -2.62 2.57 0.38
CA LEU A 157 -1.64 2.86 1.42
C LEU A 157 -1.75 4.33 1.81
N TYR A 158 -1.94 4.58 3.11
CA TYR A 158 -1.97 5.91 3.70
C TYR A 158 -0.85 6.00 4.74
N ASN A 159 0.08 6.94 4.58
CA ASN A 159 1.08 7.22 5.60
C ASN A 159 0.47 8.15 6.66
N ALA A 160 0.25 7.63 7.86
CA ALA A 160 -0.31 8.35 8.98
C ALA A 160 0.77 8.74 9.98
N VAL A 161 0.55 9.86 10.68
CA VAL A 161 1.41 10.34 11.77
C VAL A 161 0.58 10.54 13.03
N LEU A 162 1.13 10.16 14.18
CA LEU A 162 0.61 10.57 15.49
C LEU A 162 1.75 10.76 16.48
N GLN A 163 1.66 11.82 17.28
CA GLN A 163 2.64 12.11 18.31
C GLN A 163 2.40 11.25 19.56
N ASP A 164 3.46 10.66 20.13
CA ASP A 164 3.39 9.92 21.39
C ASP A 164 3.55 10.83 22.62
N ALA A 165 3.39 10.25 23.81
CA ALA A 165 3.51 10.98 25.08
C ALA A 165 4.92 11.52 25.35
N GLU A 166 5.95 11.01 24.67
CA GLU A 166 7.33 11.50 24.75
C GLU A 166 7.61 12.62 23.72
N GLY A 167 6.59 12.99 22.94
CA GLY A 167 6.65 14.01 21.93
C GLY A 167 7.42 13.59 20.67
N PHE A 168 7.45 12.30 20.33
CA PHE A 168 7.94 11.82 19.04
C PHE A 168 6.76 11.60 18.09
N ASN A 169 6.93 12.00 16.83
CA ASN A 169 6.01 11.64 15.76
C ASN A 169 6.28 10.21 15.31
N ASN A 170 5.23 9.40 15.30
CA ASN A 170 5.29 8.02 14.86
C ASN A 170 4.56 7.89 13.52
N TYR A 171 5.29 7.41 12.52
CA TYR A 171 4.82 7.24 11.15
C TYR A 171 4.53 5.77 10.89
N TYR A 172 3.32 5.49 10.42
CA TYR A 172 2.89 4.15 10.06
C TYR A 172 2.10 4.18 8.75
N PHE A 173 2.28 3.16 7.93
CA PHE A 173 1.36 2.88 6.85
C PHE A 173 0.12 2.17 7.36
N LEU A 174 -1.03 2.77 7.09
CA LEU A 174 -2.34 2.15 7.18
C LEU A 174 -2.78 1.69 5.79
N TYR A 175 -3.65 0.70 5.76
CA TYR A 175 -4.26 0.28 4.51
C TYR A 175 -5.69 -0.16 4.63
N THR A 176 -6.43 0.08 3.55
CA THR A 176 -7.86 -0.17 3.49
C THR A 176 -8.19 -1.64 3.33
N ALA A 177 -9.29 -2.04 3.96
CA ALA A 177 -9.86 -3.39 3.80
C ALA A 177 -10.53 -3.57 2.43
N SER A 178 -10.86 -4.81 2.07
CA SER A 178 -11.54 -5.13 0.81
C SER A 178 -13.02 -4.81 0.78
N ASP A 179 -13.60 -4.72 1.96
CA ASP A 179 -14.98 -4.35 2.24
C ASP A 179 -15.08 -2.89 2.72
N ALA A 180 -14.00 -2.11 2.57
CA ALA A 180 -13.95 -0.69 2.91
C ALA A 180 -15.05 0.09 2.14
N ALA A 181 -15.93 0.76 2.89
CA ALA A 181 -16.94 1.65 2.35
C ALA A 181 -16.38 3.07 2.13
N SER A 182 -15.36 3.45 2.90
CA SER A 182 -14.61 4.70 2.78
C SER A 182 -13.12 4.46 2.56
N ALA A 183 -12.38 5.48 2.09
CA ALA A 183 -10.92 5.40 1.98
C ALA A 183 -10.22 5.42 3.34
N THR A 184 -10.96 5.57 4.44
CA THR A 184 -10.47 5.59 5.82
C THR A 184 -10.96 4.42 6.66
N ASP A 185 -11.55 3.40 6.01
CA ASP A 185 -11.92 2.14 6.64
C ASP A 185 -10.71 1.21 6.62
N TRP A 186 -9.92 1.27 7.69
CA TRP A 186 -8.63 0.60 7.76
C TRP A 186 -8.77 -0.89 8.11
N HIS A 187 -7.87 -1.69 7.57
CA HIS A 187 -7.86 -3.14 7.74
C HIS A 187 -7.49 -3.58 9.17
N ALA A 188 -8.03 -4.71 9.61
CA ALA A 188 -7.60 -5.47 10.80
C ALA A 188 -7.41 -4.63 12.08
N GLY A 189 -8.38 -3.75 12.40
CA GLY A 189 -8.35 -3.00 13.65
C GLY A 189 -7.36 -1.83 13.66
N MET A 190 -6.92 -1.36 12.49
CA MET A 190 -6.16 -0.11 12.34
C MET A 190 -6.96 1.16 12.67
N GLY A 191 -8.23 1.00 13.05
CA GLY A 191 -9.15 2.08 13.38
C GLY A 191 -10.04 2.43 12.19
N ASN A 192 -10.87 3.46 12.35
CA ASN A 192 -11.66 4.07 11.28
C ASN A 192 -11.47 5.58 11.33
N GLY A 193 -11.37 6.21 10.16
CA GLY A 193 -11.25 7.66 10.03
C GLY A 193 -9.83 8.21 10.22
N LEU A 194 -9.73 9.53 10.08
CA LEU A 194 -8.53 10.33 10.30
C LEU A 194 -8.82 11.45 11.33
N PRO A 195 -7.91 11.74 12.27
CA PRO A 195 -6.67 11.00 12.56
C PRO A 195 -6.97 9.64 13.25
N PRO A 196 -6.15 8.61 12.99
CA PRO A 196 -6.32 7.30 13.64
C PRO A 196 -5.96 7.38 15.13
N THR A 197 -6.54 6.49 15.94
CA THR A 197 -6.09 6.33 17.33
C THR A 197 -4.70 5.69 17.38
N PHE A 198 -3.92 5.97 18.41
CA PHE A 198 -2.57 5.38 18.54
C PHE A 198 -2.59 3.84 18.61
N ALA A 199 -3.63 3.26 19.22
CA ALA A 199 -3.82 1.81 19.24
C ALA A 199 -4.07 1.25 17.83
N GLY A 200 -4.89 1.93 17.02
CA GLY A 200 -5.12 1.57 15.62
C GLY A 200 -3.85 1.75 14.77
N LEU A 201 -3.15 2.87 14.96
CA LEU A 201 -1.92 3.19 14.21
C LEU A 201 -0.86 2.09 14.35
N ARG A 202 -0.68 1.56 15.57
CA ARG A 202 0.28 0.47 15.86
C ARG A 202 -0.04 -0.86 15.18
N ASN A 203 -1.27 -1.07 14.73
CA ASN A 203 -1.64 -2.25 13.95
C ASN A 203 -1.23 -2.13 12.47
N GLY A 204 -0.83 -0.93 12.03
CA GLY A 204 -0.27 -0.66 10.72
C GLY A 204 1.17 -1.15 10.57
N VAL A 205 1.83 -0.72 9.50
CA VAL A 205 3.23 -1.02 9.23
C VAL A 205 4.09 0.14 9.69
N PHE A 206 4.96 -0.09 10.68
CA PHE A 206 5.87 0.93 11.19
C PHE A 206 6.81 1.43 10.09
N VAL A 207 6.94 2.75 9.99
CA VAL A 207 7.88 3.41 9.08
C VAL A 207 8.99 4.05 9.89
N ALA A 208 8.66 5.06 10.72
CA ALA A 208 9.65 5.85 11.44
C ALA A 208 9.11 6.35 12.78
N ARG A 209 10.02 6.67 13.70
CA ARG A 209 9.75 7.43 14.93
C ARG A 209 10.76 8.55 15.03
N LEU A 210 10.31 9.79 14.90
CA LEU A 210 11.17 10.97 14.75
C LEU A 210 10.82 12.05 15.77
N LYS A 211 11.81 12.86 16.13
CA LYS A 211 11.61 14.00 17.01
C LYS A 211 11.36 15.25 16.14
N PRO A 212 10.24 15.97 16.37
CA PRO A 212 9.96 17.24 15.69
C PRO A 212 11.03 18.29 15.95
#